data_AF-A0A933BQQ9-F1
#
_entry.id   AF-A0A933BQQ9-F1
#
_cell.length_a   1.000
_cell.length_b   1.000
_cell.length_c   1.000
_cell.angle_alpha   90.00
_cell.angle_beta   90.00
_cell.angle_gamma   90.00
#
_symmetry.space_group_name_H-M   'P 1'
#
loop_
_entity.id
_entity.type
_entity.pdbx_description
1 polymer ?
#
loop_
_entity_poly.entity_id
_entity_poly.type
_entity_poly.pdbx_seq_one_letter_code
_entity_poly.pdbx_strand_id
1 'polypeptide(L)'
;MPNCDLSMRLRDRRGVTLTELMVSVAILSIGILGFIAAFQSITKAFTITRARTLATNLAQEKIEALKNIPYYSLLITTASAVDNDVSPSFDYDTGNYPSETIAIGGITFTRRTYVTLVQVNDNVVDSVAYTYPDSGMKGIQVYVLWTENGVRKVWSLTNILENPNINPLDAGFSGTVTRAGTSDGVGGVLVRVEQNPAWNTITNGDGDYNFRVYHGTYTIRFSSYGYYDAVSALSAASAGTTTDVDASLTLIASGTIAGNAWMNTHLVVSQVVASTSQINDNVFLAQYIELYNPTTFTITIGGDPPPVKVNYKSPTGCNNADTCSDSTYGIKLTYVNDTVDPGRYYLIANTNTVSAGGEFLAADAYFTNDADTLCSTPPNGSLWDLATSPPRKQIINPSHGGSVWLTDSSGAILDAVGWTHNANIPPNCETSCIYQNITGLGLPAESQIVRIASPTSSLNVSDMSTYGRAYDSGNNRNDFVYPTLI
;
A
#
# COMPACT_ATOMS: atom_id res chain seq x y z
N MET A 1 -109.43 -64.30 -36.02
CA MET A 1 -108.63 -63.83 -34.87
C MET A 1 -108.68 -64.97 -33.87
N PRO A 2 -107.62 -65.77 -33.64
CA PRO A 2 -106.41 -65.35 -32.90
C PRO A 2 -105.12 -66.19 -33.18
N ASN A 3 -104.10 -66.00 -32.33
CA ASN A 3 -103.03 -66.93 -31.91
C ASN A 3 -101.77 -67.14 -32.77
N CYS A 4 -100.77 -66.30 -32.46
CA CYS A 4 -99.41 -66.68 -32.00
C CYS A 4 -99.02 -68.16 -32.20
N ASP A 5 -98.23 -68.44 -33.25
CA ASP A 5 -97.62 -69.75 -33.50
C ASP A 5 -96.13 -69.73 -33.11
N LEU A 6 -95.82 -70.57 -32.13
CA LEU A 6 -94.54 -70.69 -31.44
C LEU A 6 -93.72 -71.75 -32.21
N SER A 7 -93.08 -71.35 -33.31
CA SER A 7 -92.18 -72.21 -34.08
C SER A 7 -90.87 -72.44 -33.31
N MET A 8 -90.91 -73.47 -32.46
CA MET A 8 -89.76 -74.05 -31.78
C MET A 8 -88.82 -74.66 -32.82
N ARG A 9 -87.78 -73.92 -33.22
CA ARG A 9 -86.66 -74.45 -34.02
C ARG A 9 -85.92 -75.51 -33.20
N LEU A 10 -86.13 -76.77 -33.54
CA LEU A 10 -85.34 -77.90 -33.09
C LEU A 10 -83.87 -77.63 -33.39
N ARG A 11 -83.12 -77.40 -32.31
CA ARG A 11 -81.67 -77.19 -32.31
C ARG A 11 -81.02 -78.52 -32.72
N ASP A 12 -80.44 -78.55 -33.91
CA ASP A 12 -79.65 -79.67 -34.45
C ASP A 12 -78.49 -79.96 -33.48
N ARG A 13 -78.65 -80.97 -32.61
CA ARG A 13 -77.62 -81.41 -31.65
C ARG A 13 -76.62 -82.30 -32.38
N ARG A 14 -75.71 -81.69 -33.14
CA ARG A 14 -74.53 -82.37 -33.64
C ARG A 14 -73.57 -82.60 -32.47
N GLY A 15 -73.38 -83.85 -32.07
CA GLY A 15 -72.37 -84.24 -31.09
C GLY A 15 -70.97 -84.03 -31.66
N VAL A 16 -70.08 -83.47 -30.86
CA VAL A 16 -68.66 -83.31 -31.19
C VAL A 16 -68.06 -84.70 -31.41
N THR A 17 -67.42 -84.92 -32.54
CA THR A 17 -66.76 -86.21 -32.79
C THR A 17 -65.51 -86.33 -31.91
N LEU A 18 -65.16 -87.56 -31.49
CA LEU A 18 -63.98 -87.79 -30.64
C LEU A 18 -62.70 -87.24 -31.31
N THR A 19 -62.64 -87.29 -32.65
CA THR A 19 -61.59 -86.68 -33.47
C THR A 19 -61.55 -85.15 -33.39
N GLU A 20 -62.70 -84.47 -33.38
CA GLU A 20 -62.80 -83.01 -33.29
C GLU A 20 -62.38 -82.47 -31.92
N LEU A 21 -62.66 -83.24 -30.86
CA LEU A 21 -62.16 -82.96 -29.51
C LEU A 21 -60.64 -83.12 -29.44
N MET A 22 -60.07 -84.18 -30.02
CA MET A 22 -58.62 -84.40 -30.05
C MET A 22 -57.88 -83.31 -30.83
N VAL A 23 -58.41 -82.89 -31.98
CA VAL A 23 -57.81 -81.81 -32.79
C VAL A 23 -57.89 -80.47 -32.06
N SER A 24 -59.01 -80.17 -31.40
CA SER A 24 -59.20 -78.94 -30.64
C SER A 24 -58.24 -78.84 -29.45
N VAL A 25 -58.03 -79.95 -28.71
CA VAL A 25 -57.05 -80.01 -27.61
C VAL A 25 -55.61 -79.85 -28.14
N ALA A 26 -55.29 -80.40 -29.31
CA ALA A 26 -53.97 -80.24 -29.92
C ALA A 26 -53.68 -78.78 -30.30
N ILE A 27 -54.61 -78.11 -30.97
CA ILE A 27 -54.46 -76.69 -31.36
C ILE A 27 -54.35 -75.79 -30.12
N LEU A 28 -55.21 -76.02 -29.11
CA LEU A 28 -55.17 -75.28 -27.85
C LEU A 28 -53.83 -75.46 -27.13
N SER A 29 -53.29 -76.69 -27.10
CA SER A 29 -52.01 -76.99 -26.46
C SER A 29 -50.85 -76.27 -27.15
N ILE A 30 -50.83 -76.24 -28.49
CA ILE A 30 -49.83 -75.50 -29.26
C ILE A 30 -49.95 -73.99 -28.96
N GLY A 31 -51.17 -73.45 -28.89
CA GLY A 31 -51.41 -72.06 -28.55
C GLY A 31 -50.91 -71.67 -27.15
N ILE A 32 -51.18 -72.52 -26.15
CA ILE A 32 -50.73 -72.30 -24.76
C ILE A 32 -49.21 -72.34 -24.66
N LEU A 33 -48.54 -73.29 -25.34
CA LEU A 33 -47.09 -73.36 -25.37
C LEU A 33 -46.45 -72.12 -26.01
N GLY A 34 -47.02 -71.65 -27.13
CA GLY A 34 -46.60 -70.40 -27.77
C GLY A 34 -46.76 -69.19 -26.84
N PHE A 35 -47.87 -69.12 -26.10
CA PHE A 35 -48.12 -68.05 -25.14
C PHE A 35 -47.15 -68.06 -23.96
N ILE A 36 -46.82 -69.23 -23.40
CA ILE A 36 -45.85 -69.35 -22.30
C ILE A 36 -44.45 -68.88 -22.74
N ALA A 37 -44.00 -69.29 -23.93
CA ALA A 37 -42.71 -68.86 -24.47
C ALA A 37 -42.66 -67.35 -24.74
N ALA A 38 -43.74 -66.77 -25.27
CA ALA A 38 -43.86 -65.32 -25.45
C ALA A 38 -43.85 -64.58 -24.11
N PHE A 39 -44.59 -65.07 -23.12
CA PHE A 39 -44.65 -64.46 -21.79
C PHE A 39 -43.28 -64.44 -21.10
N GLN A 40 -42.52 -65.54 -21.15
CA GLN A 40 -41.15 -65.59 -20.62
C GLN A 40 -40.23 -64.58 -21.31
N SER A 41 -40.36 -64.42 -22.63
CA SER A 41 -39.59 -63.45 -23.41
C SER A 41 -39.95 -62.01 -23.03
N ILE A 42 -41.23 -61.73 -22.79
CA ILE A 42 -41.73 -60.42 -22.35
C ILE A 42 -41.24 -60.10 -20.92
N THR A 43 -41.36 -61.04 -19.99
CA THR A 43 -40.85 -60.85 -18.61
C THR A 43 -39.36 -60.58 -18.63
N LYS A 44 -38.59 -61.33 -19.44
CA LYS A 44 -37.17 -61.07 -19.65
C LYS A 44 -36.95 -59.66 -20.17
N ALA A 45 -37.61 -59.26 -21.26
CA ALA A 45 -37.49 -57.91 -21.81
C ALA A 45 -37.80 -56.81 -20.78
N PHE A 46 -38.83 -57.00 -19.92
CA PHE A 46 -39.12 -56.05 -18.84
C PHE A 46 -38.00 -55.96 -17.80
N THR A 47 -37.38 -57.09 -17.43
CA THR A 47 -36.23 -57.05 -16.51
C THR A 47 -35.02 -56.33 -17.11
N ILE A 48 -34.77 -56.51 -18.40
CA ILE A 48 -33.68 -55.81 -19.13
C ILE A 48 -33.93 -54.30 -19.13
N THR A 49 -35.14 -53.89 -19.51
CA THR A 49 -35.52 -52.48 -19.55
C THR A 49 -35.46 -51.85 -18.17
N ARG A 50 -35.97 -52.55 -17.15
CA ARG A 50 -35.88 -52.09 -15.75
C ARG A 50 -34.44 -51.94 -15.29
N ALA A 51 -33.57 -52.91 -15.59
CA ALA A 51 -32.16 -52.86 -15.23
C ALA A 51 -31.46 -51.63 -15.84
N ARG A 52 -31.72 -51.35 -17.12
CA ARG A 52 -31.18 -50.17 -17.81
C ARG A 52 -31.68 -48.85 -17.22
N THR A 53 -32.99 -48.74 -16.96
CA THR A 53 -33.55 -47.53 -16.33
C THR A 53 -32.94 -47.28 -14.95
N LEU A 54 -32.79 -48.33 -14.13
CA LEU A 54 -32.15 -48.23 -12.82
C LEU A 54 -30.67 -47.86 -12.94
N ALA A 55 -29.93 -48.46 -13.88
CA ALA A 55 -28.51 -48.14 -14.09
C ALA A 55 -28.30 -46.68 -14.50
N THR A 56 -29.11 -46.16 -15.43
CA THR A 56 -29.08 -44.74 -15.82
C THR A 56 -29.35 -43.83 -14.63
N ASN A 57 -30.39 -44.12 -13.84
CA ASN A 57 -30.74 -43.31 -12.68
C ASN A 57 -29.62 -43.32 -11.61
N LEU A 58 -29.04 -44.49 -11.33
CA LEU A 58 -27.93 -44.64 -10.37
C LEU A 58 -26.69 -43.86 -10.78
N ALA A 59 -26.42 -43.80 -12.08
CA ALA A 59 -25.29 -43.04 -12.60
C ALA A 59 -25.57 -41.53 -12.59
N GLN A 60 -26.78 -41.11 -12.99
CA GLN A 60 -27.21 -39.71 -12.91
C GLN A 60 -27.14 -39.21 -11.46
N GLU A 61 -27.70 -39.96 -10.51
CA GLU A 61 -27.62 -39.65 -9.08
C GLU A 61 -26.18 -39.43 -8.62
N LYS A 62 -25.25 -40.31 -9.03
CA LYS A 62 -23.84 -40.19 -8.66
C LYS A 62 -23.18 -38.97 -9.29
N ILE A 63 -23.47 -38.69 -10.57
CA ILE A 63 -22.94 -37.48 -11.23
C ILE A 63 -23.46 -36.22 -10.55
N GLU A 64 -24.76 -36.12 -10.27
CA GLU A 64 -25.33 -34.95 -9.59
C GLU A 64 -24.74 -34.79 -8.18
N ALA A 65 -24.54 -35.88 -7.44
CA ALA A 65 -23.88 -35.84 -6.15
C ALA A 65 -22.43 -35.31 -6.24
N LEU A 66 -21.67 -35.72 -7.27
CA LEU A 66 -20.30 -35.26 -7.48
C LEU A 66 -20.24 -33.81 -7.99
N LYS A 67 -21.20 -33.38 -8.83
CA LYS A 67 -21.29 -32.01 -9.33
C LYS A 67 -21.68 -31.00 -8.25
N ASN A 68 -22.33 -31.45 -7.18
CA ASN A 68 -22.64 -30.61 -6.04
C ASN A 68 -21.43 -30.37 -5.12
N ILE A 69 -20.31 -31.08 -5.33
CA ILE A 69 -19.06 -30.86 -4.59
C ILE A 69 -18.33 -29.67 -5.24
N PRO A 70 -17.86 -28.67 -4.45
CA PRO A 70 -17.05 -27.58 -5.00
C PRO A 70 -15.85 -28.08 -5.80
N TYR A 71 -15.51 -27.40 -6.88
CA TYR A 71 -14.46 -27.83 -7.83
C TYR A 71 -13.16 -28.29 -7.14
N TYR A 72 -12.63 -27.51 -6.20
CA TYR A 72 -11.39 -27.83 -5.48
C TYR A 72 -11.53 -28.98 -4.47
N SER A 73 -12.74 -29.24 -4.00
CA SER A 73 -13.04 -30.33 -3.08
C SER A 73 -13.32 -31.65 -3.81
N LEU A 74 -13.63 -31.61 -5.11
CA LEU A 74 -13.75 -32.80 -5.93
C LEU A 74 -12.34 -33.37 -6.19
N LEU A 75 -11.99 -34.43 -5.47
CA LEU A 75 -10.71 -35.10 -5.62
C LEU A 75 -10.59 -35.73 -7.02
N ILE A 76 -9.38 -35.74 -7.56
CA ILE A 76 -9.03 -36.34 -8.85
C ILE A 76 -8.59 -37.78 -8.60
N THR A 77 -8.80 -38.69 -9.55
CA THR A 77 -8.30 -40.06 -9.44
C THR A 77 -6.78 -40.09 -9.52
N THR A 78 -6.14 -40.49 -8.42
CA THR A 78 -4.68 -40.66 -8.31
C THR A 78 -4.24 -42.12 -8.36
N ALA A 79 -5.17 -43.06 -8.13
CA ALA A 79 -4.95 -44.50 -8.19
C ALA A 79 -6.09 -45.17 -8.99
N SER A 80 -5.79 -45.60 -10.21
CA SER A 80 -6.75 -46.25 -11.11
C SER A 80 -6.51 -47.76 -11.22
N ALA A 81 -7.57 -48.50 -11.54
CA ALA A 81 -7.52 -49.88 -11.99
C ALA A 81 -8.39 -50.06 -13.25
N VAL A 82 -8.07 -51.07 -14.06
CA VAL A 82 -8.80 -51.40 -15.29
C VAL A 82 -9.83 -52.49 -15.01
N ASP A 83 -11.08 -52.31 -15.44
CA ASP A 83 -12.07 -53.40 -15.54
C ASP A 83 -11.95 -54.08 -16.90
N ASN A 84 -11.56 -55.36 -16.90
CA ASN A 84 -11.45 -56.18 -18.11
C ASN A 84 -12.62 -57.19 -18.28
N ASP A 85 -13.61 -57.17 -17.38
CA ASP A 85 -14.74 -58.10 -17.37
C ASP A 85 -15.85 -57.68 -18.36
N VAL A 86 -15.74 -56.49 -18.97
CA VAL A 86 -16.64 -55.98 -20.00
C VAL A 86 -15.85 -55.35 -21.16
N SER A 87 -16.50 -55.22 -22.32
CA SER A 87 -15.90 -54.64 -23.54
C SER A 87 -16.70 -53.41 -24.01
N PRO A 88 -16.05 -52.26 -24.27
CA PRO A 88 -14.62 -52.00 -24.05
C PRO A 88 -14.27 -51.97 -22.55
N SER A 89 -13.01 -52.31 -22.22
CA SER A 89 -12.46 -52.13 -20.88
C SER A 89 -12.42 -50.64 -20.51
N PHE A 90 -12.46 -50.33 -19.23
CA PHE A 90 -12.44 -48.95 -18.75
C PHE A 90 -11.68 -48.81 -17.43
N ASP A 91 -11.17 -47.61 -17.18
CA ASP A 91 -10.49 -47.25 -15.93
C ASP A 91 -11.49 -46.79 -14.87
N TYR A 92 -11.19 -47.11 -13.62
CA TYR A 92 -11.95 -46.63 -12.47
C TYR A 92 -11.04 -46.33 -11.28
N ASP A 93 -11.52 -45.46 -10.40
CA ASP A 93 -10.84 -45.08 -9.17
C ASP A 93 -10.92 -46.19 -8.11
N THR A 94 -9.79 -46.48 -7.47
CA THR A 94 -9.70 -47.43 -6.36
C THR A 94 -9.38 -46.78 -5.02
N GLY A 95 -9.03 -45.49 -5.03
CA GLY A 95 -8.69 -44.68 -3.86
C GLY A 95 -9.83 -43.76 -3.45
N ASN A 96 -9.97 -42.62 -4.12
CA ASN A 96 -10.86 -41.53 -3.69
C ASN A 96 -12.35 -41.86 -3.86
N TYR A 97 -12.68 -42.69 -4.86
CA TYR A 97 -14.06 -43.11 -5.14
C TYR A 97 -14.14 -44.63 -5.31
N PRO A 98 -14.04 -45.40 -4.22
CA PRO A 98 -14.05 -46.86 -4.28
C PRO A 98 -15.36 -47.41 -4.85
N SER A 99 -15.32 -48.64 -5.36
CA SER A 99 -16.50 -49.31 -5.94
C SER A 99 -17.64 -49.49 -4.93
N GLU A 100 -18.86 -49.19 -5.34
CA GLU A 100 -20.06 -49.32 -4.51
C GLU A 100 -20.95 -50.45 -5.03
N THR A 101 -21.54 -51.25 -4.14
CA THR A 101 -22.50 -52.31 -4.52
C THR A 101 -23.89 -51.95 -4.03
N ILE A 102 -24.86 -51.92 -4.94
CA ILE A 102 -26.21 -51.40 -4.70
C ILE A 102 -27.23 -52.43 -5.19
N ALA A 103 -28.10 -52.92 -4.31
CA ALA A 103 -29.15 -53.88 -4.66
C ALA A 103 -30.53 -53.19 -4.70
N ILE A 104 -31.15 -53.11 -5.87
CA ILE A 104 -32.48 -52.49 -6.06
C ILE A 104 -33.33 -53.37 -6.96
N GLY A 105 -34.55 -53.69 -6.51
CA GLY A 105 -35.51 -54.45 -7.30
C GLY A 105 -35.06 -55.88 -7.63
N GLY A 106 -34.24 -56.49 -6.78
CA GLY A 106 -33.69 -57.85 -6.97
C GLY A 106 -32.48 -57.91 -7.92
N ILE A 107 -31.98 -56.77 -8.40
CA ILE A 107 -30.79 -56.68 -9.25
C ILE A 107 -29.68 -56.04 -8.43
N THR A 108 -28.49 -56.63 -8.48
CA THR A 108 -27.28 -56.07 -7.86
C THR A 108 -26.49 -55.31 -8.92
N PHE A 109 -26.23 -54.04 -8.63
CA PHE A 109 -25.42 -53.15 -9.44
C PHE A 109 -24.08 -52.89 -8.74
N THR A 110 -23.01 -52.76 -9.53
CA THR A 110 -21.73 -52.21 -9.06
C THR A 110 -21.52 -50.86 -9.72
N ARG A 111 -21.40 -49.80 -8.92
CA ARG A 111 -21.13 -48.44 -9.38
C ARG A 111 -19.66 -48.12 -9.20
N ARG A 112 -19.03 -47.57 -10.23
CA ARG A 112 -17.62 -47.17 -10.27
C ARG A 112 -17.49 -45.76 -10.82
N THR A 113 -16.53 -45.02 -10.32
CA THR A 113 -16.33 -43.61 -10.67
C THR A 113 -14.89 -43.40 -11.11
N TYR A 114 -14.69 -42.49 -12.06
CA TYR A 114 -13.37 -42.07 -12.52
C TYR A 114 -13.40 -40.56 -12.75
N VAL A 115 -12.53 -39.82 -12.06
CA VAL A 115 -12.46 -38.35 -12.14
C VAL A 115 -11.08 -37.95 -12.63
N THR A 116 -11.01 -37.24 -13.75
CA THR A 116 -9.75 -36.81 -14.37
C THR A 116 -9.73 -35.30 -14.58
N LEU A 117 -8.53 -34.73 -14.76
CA LEU A 117 -8.42 -33.41 -15.37
C LEU A 117 -8.74 -33.54 -16.86
N VAL A 118 -9.37 -32.53 -17.42
CA VAL A 118 -9.69 -32.50 -18.86
C VAL A 118 -9.25 -31.19 -19.50
N GLN A 119 -8.78 -31.26 -20.73
CA GLN A 119 -8.49 -30.09 -21.56
C GLN A 119 -9.34 -30.14 -22.83
N VAL A 120 -9.59 -28.98 -23.44
CA VAL A 120 -10.28 -28.89 -24.73
C VAL A 120 -9.27 -28.55 -25.79
N ASN A 121 -9.00 -29.49 -26.70
CA ASN A 121 -8.11 -29.33 -27.85
C ASN A 121 -8.94 -29.49 -29.11
N ASP A 122 -8.95 -28.50 -30.03
CA ASP A 122 -9.65 -28.59 -31.32
C ASP A 122 -11.12 -29.06 -31.22
N ASN A 123 -11.86 -28.56 -30.22
CA ASN A 123 -13.24 -28.95 -29.89
C ASN A 123 -13.41 -30.42 -29.40
N VAL A 124 -12.32 -31.09 -29.05
CA VAL A 124 -12.31 -32.43 -28.44
C VAL A 124 -11.92 -32.32 -26.96
N VAL A 125 -12.65 -33.04 -26.10
CA VAL A 125 -12.38 -33.09 -24.66
C VAL A 125 -11.47 -34.29 -24.38
N ASP A 126 -10.22 -34.01 -24.02
CA ASP A 126 -9.22 -35.03 -23.70
C ASP A 126 -8.99 -35.12 -22.20
N SER A 127 -8.90 -36.35 -21.67
CA SER A 127 -8.44 -36.58 -20.29
C SER A 127 -6.92 -36.43 -20.21
N VAL A 128 -6.44 -35.68 -19.22
CA VAL A 128 -5.01 -35.50 -18.93
C VAL A 128 -4.65 -36.10 -17.58
N ALA A 129 -3.36 -36.38 -17.38
CA ALA A 129 -2.84 -36.98 -16.15
C ALA A 129 -3.12 -36.09 -14.92
N TYR A 130 -3.24 -36.70 -13.74
CA TYR A 130 -3.47 -35.95 -12.48
C TYR A 130 -2.33 -34.99 -12.12
N THR A 131 -1.15 -35.14 -12.73
CA THR A 131 0.00 -34.24 -12.57
C THR A 131 -0.01 -33.05 -13.52
N TYR A 132 -0.95 -32.99 -14.46
CA TYR A 132 -1.09 -31.87 -15.39
C TYR A 132 -1.52 -30.60 -14.62
N PRO A 133 -1.02 -29.40 -14.98
CA PRO A 133 -1.50 -28.16 -14.38
C PRO A 133 -3.02 -28.06 -14.42
N ASP A 134 -3.63 -27.53 -13.37
CA ASP A 134 -5.10 -27.43 -13.30
C ASP A 134 -5.65 -26.66 -14.52
N SER A 135 -6.43 -27.36 -15.35
CA SER A 135 -7.04 -26.84 -16.58
C SER A 135 -8.33 -26.05 -16.32
N GLY A 136 -8.76 -25.93 -15.06
CA GLY A 136 -10.05 -25.36 -14.71
C GLY A 136 -11.23 -26.27 -15.05
N MET A 137 -10.99 -27.50 -15.52
CA MET A 137 -12.03 -28.47 -15.87
C MET A 137 -11.69 -29.88 -15.37
N LYS A 138 -12.69 -30.58 -14.84
CA LYS A 138 -12.60 -32.00 -14.44
C LYS A 138 -13.63 -32.82 -15.20
N GLY A 139 -13.22 -33.97 -15.74
CA GLY A 139 -14.10 -34.96 -16.33
C GLY A 139 -14.56 -35.94 -15.25
N ILE A 140 -15.86 -36.20 -15.16
CA ILE A 140 -16.47 -37.18 -14.26
C ILE A 140 -17.08 -38.28 -15.12
N GLN A 141 -16.59 -39.51 -14.95
CA GLN A 141 -17.14 -40.70 -15.61
C GLN A 141 -17.68 -41.66 -14.55
N VAL A 142 -18.92 -42.12 -14.74
CA VAL A 142 -19.56 -43.09 -13.84
C VAL A 142 -19.99 -44.30 -14.65
N TYR A 143 -19.57 -45.48 -14.19
CA TYR A 143 -19.93 -46.79 -14.75
C TYR A 143 -20.85 -47.53 -13.80
N VAL A 144 -21.93 -48.09 -14.31
CA VAL A 144 -22.85 -48.95 -13.56
C VAL A 144 -22.91 -50.30 -14.25
N LEU A 145 -22.49 -51.33 -13.51
CA LEU A 145 -22.40 -52.70 -13.98
C LEU A 145 -23.48 -53.56 -13.36
N TRP A 146 -24.04 -54.50 -14.12
CA TRP A 146 -24.95 -55.53 -13.61
C TRP A 146 -24.82 -56.82 -14.41
N THR A 147 -25.32 -57.92 -13.87
CA THR A 147 -25.34 -59.20 -14.58
C THR A 147 -26.73 -59.48 -15.16
N GLU A 148 -26.77 -59.79 -16.44
CA GLU A 148 -27.98 -60.10 -17.20
C GLU A 148 -27.80 -61.43 -17.92
N ASN A 149 -28.55 -62.47 -17.52
CA ASN A 149 -28.41 -63.84 -18.04
C ASN A 149 -26.98 -64.39 -17.97
N GLY A 150 -26.27 -64.11 -16.87
CA GLY A 150 -24.87 -64.52 -16.69
C GLY A 150 -23.84 -63.67 -17.44
N VAL A 151 -24.28 -62.68 -18.23
CA VAL A 151 -23.39 -61.75 -18.95
C VAL A 151 -23.33 -60.42 -18.21
N ARG A 152 -22.14 -59.91 -17.95
CA ARG A 152 -21.96 -58.59 -17.35
C ARG A 152 -22.25 -57.50 -18.37
N LYS A 153 -23.06 -56.52 -17.98
CA LYS A 153 -23.43 -55.34 -18.76
C LYS A 153 -22.90 -54.11 -18.05
N VAL A 154 -22.61 -53.08 -18.83
CA VAL A 154 -22.16 -51.79 -18.33
C VAL A 154 -22.97 -50.69 -19.00
N TRP A 155 -23.24 -49.65 -18.22
CA TRP A 155 -23.74 -48.37 -18.72
C TRP A 155 -22.83 -47.28 -18.17
N SER A 156 -22.50 -46.27 -18.99
CA SER A 156 -21.58 -45.19 -18.63
C SER A 156 -22.18 -43.81 -18.89
N LEU A 157 -21.90 -42.85 -18.01
CA LEU A 157 -22.16 -41.43 -18.23
C LEU A 157 -20.93 -40.61 -17.95
N THR A 158 -20.70 -39.64 -18.82
CA THR A 158 -19.61 -38.67 -18.71
C THR A 158 -20.22 -37.28 -18.53
N ASN A 159 -19.67 -36.49 -17.61
CA ASN A 159 -19.99 -35.07 -17.43
C ASN A 159 -18.70 -34.28 -17.20
N ILE A 160 -18.77 -32.96 -17.35
CA ILE A 160 -17.63 -32.06 -17.12
C ILE A 160 -18.04 -31.11 -16.00
N LEU A 161 -17.15 -30.94 -15.02
CA LEU A 161 -17.26 -29.94 -13.98
C LEU A 161 -16.23 -28.84 -14.26
N GLU A 162 -16.72 -27.66 -14.61
CA GLU A 162 -15.90 -26.46 -14.80
C GLU A 162 -15.71 -25.72 -13.48
N ASN A 163 -14.57 -25.05 -13.33
CA ASN A 163 -14.33 -24.09 -12.28
C ASN A 163 -14.75 -22.70 -12.79
N PRO A 164 -15.90 -22.15 -12.35
CA PRO A 164 -16.37 -20.85 -12.84
C PRO A 164 -15.43 -19.69 -12.45
N ASN A 165 -14.46 -19.94 -11.55
CA ASN A 165 -13.53 -18.93 -11.03
C ASN A 165 -12.08 -19.11 -11.50
N ILE A 166 -11.76 -20.17 -12.26
CA ILE A 166 -10.43 -20.33 -12.89
C ILE A 166 -10.61 -20.37 -14.40
N ASN A 167 -9.99 -19.39 -15.06
CA ASN A 167 -9.45 -19.60 -16.39
C ASN A 167 -7.96 -19.96 -16.18
N PRO A 168 -7.47 -21.09 -16.70
CA PRO A 168 -6.09 -21.51 -16.48
C PRO A 168 -5.12 -20.58 -17.23
N LEU A 169 -4.16 -19.98 -16.52
CA LEU A 169 -3.05 -19.24 -17.14
C LEU A 169 -2.11 -20.25 -17.84
N ASP A 170 -2.45 -20.59 -19.08
CA ASP A 170 -1.88 -21.68 -19.86
C ASP A 170 -0.80 -21.23 -20.85
N ALA A 171 -0.51 -19.93 -20.94
CA ALA A 171 0.60 -19.38 -21.72
C ALA A 171 1.43 -18.40 -20.86
N GLY A 172 2.52 -17.89 -21.40
CA GLY A 172 3.36 -16.92 -20.69
C GLY A 172 4.11 -15.95 -21.59
N PHE A 173 4.62 -14.90 -20.97
CA PHE A 173 5.58 -13.98 -21.56
C PHE A 173 6.84 -13.94 -20.72
N SER A 174 7.99 -13.89 -21.39
CA SER A 174 9.30 -13.61 -20.81
C SER A 174 10.03 -12.57 -21.65
N GLY A 175 11.15 -12.06 -21.16
CA GLY A 175 12.01 -11.16 -21.91
C GLY A 175 12.92 -10.35 -21.01
N THR A 176 13.70 -9.49 -21.63
CA THR A 176 14.63 -8.57 -20.96
C THR A 176 14.27 -7.13 -21.29
N VAL A 177 14.30 -6.25 -20.29
CA VAL A 177 14.16 -4.81 -20.46
C VAL A 177 15.51 -4.14 -20.31
N THR A 178 15.95 -3.47 -21.38
CA THR A 178 17.26 -2.79 -21.43
C THR A 178 17.13 -1.28 -21.53
N ARG A 179 18.18 -0.55 -21.15
CA ARG A 179 18.26 0.89 -21.39
C ARG A 179 18.62 1.16 -22.84
N ALA A 180 17.87 2.05 -23.49
CA ALA A 180 18.07 2.44 -24.88
C ALA A 180 19.51 2.89 -25.16
N GLY A 181 20.13 2.29 -26.19
CA GLY A 181 21.51 2.57 -26.58
C GLY A 181 22.58 1.81 -25.77
N THR A 182 22.18 0.94 -24.83
CA THR A 182 23.08 0.11 -24.02
C THR A 182 22.59 -1.33 -23.96
N SER A 183 23.42 -2.24 -23.45
CA SER A 183 23.03 -3.62 -23.08
C SER A 183 22.71 -3.77 -21.60
N ASP A 184 22.59 -2.66 -20.87
CA ASP A 184 22.35 -2.69 -19.43
C ASP A 184 20.88 -3.01 -19.15
N GLY A 185 20.65 -4.05 -18.34
CA GLY A 185 19.34 -4.38 -17.80
C GLY A 185 18.78 -3.27 -16.93
N VAL A 186 17.46 -3.07 -16.99
CA VAL A 186 16.74 -2.11 -16.14
C VAL A 186 15.88 -2.88 -15.15
N GLY A 187 16.31 -2.91 -13.89
CA GLY A 187 15.53 -3.52 -12.82
C GLY A 187 14.41 -2.63 -12.27
N GLY A 188 13.38 -3.26 -11.71
CA GLY A 188 12.24 -2.56 -11.12
C GLY A 188 11.21 -2.04 -12.13
N VAL A 189 11.28 -2.45 -13.40
CA VAL A 189 10.32 -2.06 -14.44
C VAL A 189 9.03 -2.86 -14.24
N LEU A 190 7.89 -2.17 -14.16
CA LEU A 190 6.58 -2.79 -14.20
C LEU A 190 6.28 -3.22 -15.63
N VAL A 191 6.14 -4.53 -15.83
CA VAL A 191 5.75 -5.16 -17.09
C VAL A 191 4.31 -5.64 -16.96
N ARG A 192 3.42 -5.23 -17.85
CA ARG A 192 1.99 -5.59 -17.78
C ARG A 192 1.35 -5.79 -19.14
N VAL A 193 0.31 -6.60 -19.19
CA VAL A 193 -0.57 -6.72 -20.36
C VAL A 193 -1.58 -5.57 -20.36
N GLU A 194 -1.70 -4.85 -21.48
CA GLU A 194 -2.62 -3.70 -21.59
C GLU A 194 -4.09 -4.13 -21.52
N GLN A 195 -4.43 -5.28 -22.10
CA GLN A 195 -5.79 -5.81 -22.11
C GLN A 195 -6.24 -6.31 -20.73
N ASN A 196 -5.30 -6.66 -19.86
CA ASN A 196 -5.58 -7.09 -18.51
C ASN A 196 -4.43 -6.70 -17.57
N PRO A 197 -4.52 -5.52 -16.94
CA PRO A 197 -3.45 -5.01 -16.07
C PRO A 197 -3.17 -5.89 -14.84
N ALA A 198 -4.05 -6.84 -14.49
CA ALA A 198 -3.80 -7.80 -13.42
C ALA A 198 -2.71 -8.82 -13.78
N TRP A 199 -2.42 -9.03 -15.06
CA TRP A 199 -1.27 -9.81 -15.51
C TRP A 199 -0.07 -8.91 -15.67
N ASN A 200 0.72 -8.87 -14.60
CA ASN A 200 1.91 -8.06 -14.52
C ASN A 200 3.01 -8.76 -13.72
N THR A 201 4.20 -8.20 -13.82
CA THR A 201 5.37 -8.59 -13.04
C THR A 201 6.34 -7.40 -12.99
N ILE A 202 7.44 -7.56 -12.26
CA ILE A 202 8.49 -6.56 -12.14
C ILE A 202 9.81 -7.19 -12.58
N THR A 203 10.62 -6.46 -13.35
CA THR A 203 11.94 -6.95 -13.75
C THR A 203 12.89 -7.11 -12.57
N ASN A 204 13.73 -8.14 -12.60
CA ASN A 204 14.82 -8.35 -11.65
C ASN A 204 15.95 -7.30 -11.84
N GLY A 205 17.03 -7.37 -11.05
CA GLY A 205 18.16 -6.45 -11.18
C GLY A 205 18.86 -6.43 -12.55
N ASP A 206 18.75 -7.53 -13.29
CA ASP A 206 19.33 -7.72 -14.63
C ASP A 206 18.35 -7.37 -15.76
N GLY A 207 17.14 -6.90 -15.43
CA GLY A 207 16.12 -6.51 -16.40
C GLY A 207 15.22 -7.66 -16.91
N ASP A 208 15.41 -8.89 -16.44
CA ASP A 208 14.61 -10.04 -16.86
C ASP A 208 13.24 -10.05 -16.19
N TYR A 209 12.24 -10.56 -16.92
CA TYR A 209 10.91 -10.83 -16.37
C TYR A 209 10.32 -12.12 -16.92
N ASN A 210 9.37 -12.69 -16.16
CA ASN A 210 8.41 -13.66 -16.69
C ASN A 210 7.07 -13.55 -15.95
N PHE A 211 5.98 -13.88 -16.62
CA PHE A 211 4.66 -14.05 -16.02
C PHE A 211 3.74 -14.89 -16.92
N ARG A 212 2.65 -15.41 -16.35
CA ARG A 212 1.67 -16.24 -17.08
C ARG A 212 0.41 -15.46 -17.45
N VAL A 213 -0.18 -15.82 -18.59
CA VAL A 213 -1.37 -15.23 -19.20
C VAL A 213 -2.24 -16.35 -19.79
N TYR A 214 -3.44 -16.01 -20.28
CA TYR A 214 -4.16 -16.92 -21.18
C TYR A 214 -3.51 -16.94 -22.55
N HIS A 215 -3.66 -18.03 -23.28
CA HIS A 215 -3.35 -18.01 -24.70
C HIS A 215 -4.19 -16.94 -25.41
N GLY A 216 -3.57 -16.22 -26.35
CA GLY A 216 -4.18 -15.07 -27.00
C GLY A 216 -3.13 -14.12 -27.55
N THR A 217 -3.58 -12.98 -28.08
CA THR A 217 -2.68 -11.96 -28.63
C THR A 217 -2.80 -10.69 -27.81
N TYR A 218 -1.67 -10.20 -27.30
CA TYR A 218 -1.62 -9.11 -26.33
C TYR A 218 -0.60 -8.05 -26.71
N THR A 219 -0.75 -6.88 -26.13
CA THR A 219 0.28 -5.82 -26.13
C THR A 219 0.78 -5.64 -24.70
N ILE A 220 2.10 -5.56 -24.55
CA ILE A 220 2.77 -5.47 -23.24
C ILE A 220 3.29 -4.06 -23.08
N ARG A 221 3.01 -3.43 -21.94
CA ARG A 221 3.58 -2.14 -21.55
C ARG A 221 4.68 -2.33 -20.51
N PHE A 222 5.73 -1.55 -20.67
CA PHE A 222 6.88 -1.46 -19.80
C PHE A 222 6.95 -0.05 -19.24
N SER A 223 6.90 0.10 -17.92
CA SER A 223 6.89 1.40 -17.25
C SER A 223 7.82 1.40 -16.05
N SER A 224 8.64 2.44 -15.92
CA SER A 224 9.56 2.63 -14.79
C SER A 224 9.79 4.11 -14.53
N TYR A 225 10.01 4.48 -13.27
CA TYR A 225 10.41 5.84 -12.92
C TYR A 225 11.73 6.21 -13.60
N GLY A 226 11.79 7.42 -14.16
CA GLY A 226 12.96 7.93 -14.86
C GLY A 226 13.08 7.50 -16.33
N TYR A 227 12.11 6.75 -16.88
CA TYR A 227 12.09 6.31 -18.28
C TYR A 227 10.75 6.66 -18.94
N TYR A 228 10.77 6.86 -20.26
CA TYR A 228 9.55 6.89 -21.07
C TYR A 228 9.00 5.47 -21.22
N ASP A 229 7.69 5.29 -21.02
CA ASP A 229 7.02 4.02 -21.24
C ASP A 229 7.28 3.47 -22.65
N ALA A 230 7.45 2.16 -22.75
CA ALA A 230 7.44 1.43 -24.02
C ALA A 230 6.24 0.49 -24.09
N VAL A 231 5.74 0.26 -25.31
CA VAL A 231 4.66 -0.70 -25.58
C VAL A 231 5.12 -1.61 -26.70
N SER A 232 4.98 -2.92 -26.51
CA SER A 232 5.33 -3.93 -27.53
C SER A 232 4.38 -3.88 -28.72
N ALA A 233 4.79 -4.50 -29.82
CA ALA A 233 3.84 -4.93 -30.84
C ALA A 233 2.86 -5.99 -30.28
N LEU A 234 1.82 -6.31 -31.05
CA LEU A 234 0.93 -7.43 -30.76
C LEU A 234 1.72 -8.75 -30.78
N SER A 235 1.77 -9.43 -29.63
CA SER A 235 2.50 -10.68 -29.44
C SER A 235 1.53 -11.81 -29.10
N ALA A 236 1.66 -12.94 -29.79
CA ALA A 236 0.87 -14.14 -29.52
C ALA A 236 1.48 -14.95 -28.37
N ALA A 237 0.67 -15.23 -27.35
CA ALA A 237 0.93 -16.20 -26.31
C ALA A 237 0.25 -17.51 -26.71
N SER A 238 1.00 -18.51 -27.15
CA SER A 238 0.44 -19.82 -27.54
C SER A 238 0.29 -20.71 -26.30
N ALA A 239 -0.77 -21.53 -26.27
CA ALA A 239 -1.04 -22.44 -25.17
C ALA A 239 0.15 -23.39 -24.93
N GLY A 240 0.53 -23.57 -23.66
CA GLY A 240 1.65 -24.39 -23.21
C GLY A 240 3.04 -23.77 -23.43
N THR A 241 3.13 -22.55 -23.97
CA THR A 241 4.41 -21.91 -24.32
C THR A 241 4.62 -20.58 -23.61
N THR A 242 5.88 -20.17 -23.51
CA THR A 242 6.26 -18.81 -23.07
C THR A 242 6.87 -18.08 -24.28
N THR A 243 6.32 -16.91 -24.61
CA THR A 243 6.77 -16.09 -25.73
C THR A 243 7.73 -15.01 -25.24
N ASP A 244 8.87 -14.86 -25.89
CA ASP A 244 9.84 -13.81 -25.57
C ASP A 244 9.45 -12.47 -26.20
N VAL A 245 9.44 -11.41 -25.38
CA VAL A 245 9.17 -10.03 -25.79
C VAL A 245 10.16 -9.11 -25.07
N ASP A 246 11.16 -8.64 -25.80
CA ASP A 246 12.13 -7.70 -25.24
C ASP A 246 11.67 -6.25 -25.41
N ALA A 247 12.16 -5.36 -24.54
CA ALA A 247 11.90 -3.93 -24.63
C ALA A 247 13.14 -3.10 -24.33
N SER A 248 13.17 -1.90 -24.91
CA SER A 248 14.21 -0.92 -24.65
C SER A 248 13.59 0.40 -24.18
N LEU A 249 13.99 0.86 -23.00
CA LEU A 249 13.46 2.06 -22.37
C LEU A 249 14.39 3.25 -22.55
N THR A 250 13.85 4.38 -23.02
CA THR A 250 14.57 5.65 -23.14
C THR A 250 14.50 6.42 -21.83
N LEU A 251 15.65 6.84 -21.29
CA LEU A 251 15.71 7.69 -20.10
C LEU A 251 14.97 9.02 -20.34
N ILE A 252 14.14 9.43 -19.38
CA ILE A 252 13.71 10.81 -19.26
C ILE A 252 14.94 11.57 -18.77
N ALA A 253 15.33 12.64 -19.47
CA ALA A 253 16.47 13.45 -19.07
C ALA A 253 16.35 13.82 -17.58
N SER A 254 17.28 13.32 -16.76
CA SER A 254 17.36 13.61 -15.33
C SER A 254 18.52 14.58 -15.10
N GLY A 255 18.25 15.62 -14.29
CA GLY A 255 19.26 16.54 -13.80
C GLY A 255 19.57 16.25 -12.34
N THR A 256 20.81 16.48 -11.91
CA THR A 256 21.14 16.50 -10.48
C THR A 256 21.05 17.95 -10.01
N ILE A 257 20.20 18.21 -9.02
CA ILE A 257 20.26 19.47 -8.26
C ILE A 257 21.19 19.21 -7.08
N ALA A 258 22.32 19.90 -7.04
CA ALA A 258 23.23 19.89 -5.89
C ALA A 258 23.04 21.20 -5.11
N GLY A 259 22.86 21.10 -3.80
CA GLY A 259 22.70 22.22 -2.89
C GLY A 259 22.77 21.75 -1.44
N ASN A 260 22.93 22.69 -0.52
CA ASN A 260 22.88 22.41 0.91
C ASN A 260 21.47 22.72 1.42
N ALA A 261 20.82 21.76 2.07
CA ALA A 261 19.58 21.96 2.79
C ALA A 261 19.89 22.15 4.27
N TRP A 262 19.42 23.26 4.85
CA TRP A 262 19.55 23.56 6.27
C TRP A 262 18.17 23.47 6.91
N MET A 263 18.07 22.81 8.05
CA MET A 263 16.81 22.60 8.76
C MET A 263 17.01 22.93 10.22
N ASN A 264 16.26 23.93 10.69
CA ASN A 264 16.20 24.30 12.10
C ASN A 264 14.86 23.86 12.68
N THR A 265 14.91 23.20 13.83
CA THR A 265 13.74 22.62 14.48
C THR A 265 13.25 23.44 15.67
N HIS A 266 13.82 24.63 15.89
CA HIS A 266 13.54 25.52 17.02
C HIS A 266 13.56 26.99 16.58
N LEU A 267 13.19 27.88 17.50
CA LEU A 267 13.42 29.32 17.34
C LEU A 267 14.91 29.62 17.19
N VAL A 268 15.21 30.64 16.40
CA VAL A 268 16.56 31.18 16.23
C VAL A 268 16.55 32.68 16.48
N VAL A 269 17.65 33.21 17.01
CA VAL A 269 17.93 34.63 17.14
C VAL A 269 18.18 35.20 15.74
N SER A 270 17.21 35.95 15.24
CA SER A 270 17.25 36.61 13.93
C SER A 270 18.07 37.89 13.99
N GLN A 271 17.95 38.67 15.08
CA GLN A 271 18.60 39.96 15.18
C GLN A 271 18.82 40.37 16.63
N VAL A 272 19.93 41.05 16.89
CA VAL A 272 20.23 41.69 18.17
C VAL A 272 20.61 43.14 17.91
N VAL A 273 19.91 44.08 18.52
CA VAL A 273 20.18 45.52 18.40
C VAL A 273 20.66 46.06 19.73
N ALA A 274 21.92 46.54 19.75
CA ALA A 274 22.54 47.07 20.95
C ALA A 274 21.90 48.38 21.42
N SER A 275 21.55 49.25 20.47
CA SER A 275 20.74 50.43 20.72
C SER A 275 20.21 50.97 19.40
N THR A 276 19.07 51.65 19.42
CA THR A 276 18.58 52.44 18.31
C THR A 276 17.76 53.63 18.79
N SER A 277 18.01 54.80 18.21
CA SER A 277 17.30 56.05 18.49
C SER A 277 15.82 55.94 18.12
N GLN A 278 14.94 56.52 18.93
CA GLN A 278 13.50 56.47 18.74
C GLN A 278 12.98 57.81 18.18
N ILE A 279 12.13 57.78 17.14
CA ILE A 279 11.64 58.99 16.43
C ILE A 279 11.00 60.02 17.38
N ASN A 280 10.33 59.57 18.43
CA ASN A 280 9.61 60.42 19.39
C ASN A 280 10.29 60.49 20.77
N ASP A 281 11.51 59.94 20.91
CA ASP A 281 12.19 59.88 22.20
C ASP A 281 13.71 59.96 22.00
N ASN A 282 14.24 61.18 22.08
CA ASN A 282 15.67 61.45 21.91
C ASN A 282 16.50 61.13 23.16
N VAL A 283 15.85 60.74 24.26
CA VAL A 283 16.53 60.43 25.53
C VAL A 283 16.69 58.93 25.69
N PHE A 284 15.78 58.15 25.11
CA PHE A 284 15.76 56.70 25.22
C PHE A 284 16.24 55.99 23.96
N LEU A 285 17.22 55.10 24.14
CA LEU A 285 17.64 54.17 23.10
C LEU A 285 16.96 52.82 23.28
N ALA A 286 16.20 52.40 22.28
CA ALA A 286 15.57 51.09 22.28
C ALA A 286 16.61 50.00 22.03
N GLN A 287 16.41 48.86 22.68
CA GLN A 287 17.18 47.64 22.49
C GLN A 287 16.20 46.52 22.23
N TYR A 288 16.54 45.62 21.33
CA TYR A 288 15.69 44.49 21.07
C TYR A 288 16.44 43.27 20.57
N ILE A 289 15.81 42.13 20.80
CA ILE A 289 16.17 40.82 20.29
C ILE A 289 14.98 40.37 19.43
N GLU A 290 15.24 40.07 18.17
CA GLU A 290 14.26 39.49 17.26
C GLU A 290 14.55 38.00 17.15
N LEU A 291 13.51 37.18 17.31
CA LEU A 291 13.56 35.75 17.05
C LEU A 291 12.81 35.44 15.75
N TYR A 292 13.12 34.31 15.14
CA TYR A 292 12.41 33.80 13.97
C TYR A 292 12.02 32.34 14.19
N ASN A 293 10.82 31.96 13.75
CA ASN A 293 10.36 30.58 13.73
C ASN A 293 10.52 29.98 12.31
N PRO A 294 11.60 29.22 12.04
CA PRO A 294 11.82 28.57 10.75
C PRO A 294 11.03 27.26 10.58
N THR A 295 10.28 26.84 11.59
CA THR A 295 9.57 25.56 11.56
C THR A 295 8.23 25.67 10.82
N THR A 296 7.58 24.53 10.61
CA THR A 296 6.25 24.43 10.01
C THR A 296 5.12 24.44 11.05
N PHE A 297 5.43 24.63 12.34
CA PHE A 297 4.46 24.63 13.43
C PHE A 297 4.65 25.82 14.38
N THR A 298 3.58 26.21 15.08
CA THR A 298 3.62 27.30 16.05
C THR A 298 4.44 26.89 17.28
N ILE A 299 5.35 27.74 17.74
CA ILE A 299 6.17 27.50 18.94
C ILE A 299 5.64 28.35 20.09
N THR A 300 5.29 27.73 21.21
CA THR A 300 5.00 28.45 22.46
C THR A 300 6.31 28.96 23.06
N ILE A 301 6.41 30.26 23.30
CA ILE A 301 7.57 30.94 23.91
C ILE A 301 7.23 31.53 25.29
N GLY A 302 5.98 31.92 25.51
CA GLY A 302 5.51 32.51 26.77
C GLY A 302 4.98 31.48 27.77
N GLY A 303 4.85 31.91 29.02
CA GLY A 303 4.36 31.10 30.13
C GLY A 303 5.04 31.47 31.46
N ASP A 304 4.60 30.84 32.55
CA ASP A 304 5.24 30.96 33.87
C ASP A 304 5.41 29.56 34.49
N PRO A 305 6.60 28.92 34.39
CA PRO A 305 7.79 29.38 33.67
C PRO A 305 7.66 29.24 32.14
N PRO A 306 8.41 30.03 31.34
CA PRO A 306 8.36 29.93 29.89
C PRO A 306 9.05 28.65 29.38
N PRO A 307 8.50 28.00 28.33
CA PRO A 307 9.08 26.79 27.75
C PRO A 307 10.38 27.07 26.97
N VAL A 308 10.56 28.30 26.48
CA VAL A 308 11.79 28.80 25.86
C VAL A 308 12.24 30.05 26.62
N LYS A 309 13.45 30.01 27.15
CA LYS A 309 14.06 31.11 27.91
C LYS A 309 15.04 31.86 27.02
N VAL A 310 14.96 33.18 27.03
CA VAL A 310 15.97 34.06 26.41
C VAL A 310 16.93 34.48 27.50
N ASN A 311 18.23 34.32 27.28
CA ASN A 311 19.26 34.61 28.25
C ASN A 311 20.24 35.64 27.70
N TYR A 312 20.89 36.39 28.59
CA TYR A 312 21.97 37.30 28.23
C TYR A 312 23.14 37.20 29.20
N LYS A 313 24.37 37.31 28.68
CA LYS A 313 25.58 37.39 29.50
C LYS A 313 26.71 38.14 28.80
N SER A 314 27.21 39.16 29.48
CA SER A 314 28.45 39.88 29.17
C SER A 314 29.67 39.05 29.61
N PRO A 315 30.81 39.10 28.88
CA PRO A 315 31.99 38.34 29.25
C PRO A 315 32.61 38.84 30.56
N THR A 316 33.23 37.92 31.29
CA THR A 316 34.05 38.24 32.47
C THR A 316 35.28 39.05 32.06
N GLY A 317 35.56 40.16 32.76
CA GLY A 317 36.69 41.06 32.47
C GLY A 317 36.28 42.43 31.94
N CYS A 318 35.02 42.60 31.55
CA CYS A 318 34.40 43.92 31.43
C CYS A 318 34.07 44.45 32.83
N ASN A 319 34.26 45.74 33.07
CA ASN A 319 33.62 46.38 34.22
C ASN A 319 32.10 46.20 34.03
N ASN A 320 31.42 45.48 34.94
CA ASN A 320 30.01 45.10 34.86
C ASN A 320 29.73 43.90 33.92
N ALA A 321 30.09 42.70 34.37
CA ALA A 321 29.68 41.46 33.71
C ALA A 321 28.19 41.19 33.99
N ASP A 322 27.32 41.87 33.25
CA ASP A 322 25.87 41.72 33.36
C ASP A 322 25.46 40.31 32.94
N THR A 323 24.73 39.62 33.80
CA THR A 323 24.21 38.27 33.57
C THR A 323 22.73 38.26 33.88
N CYS A 324 21.93 37.94 32.87
CA CYS A 324 20.49 37.70 32.96
C CYS A 324 20.21 36.28 32.44
N SER A 325 20.41 35.30 33.31
CA SER A 325 20.28 33.88 32.95
C SER A 325 19.69 33.08 34.11
N ASP A 326 18.61 33.60 34.70
CA ASP A 326 17.91 32.90 35.77
C ASP A 326 17.49 31.49 35.32
N SER A 327 17.61 30.48 36.18
CA SER A 327 17.31 29.10 35.79
C SER A 327 15.84 28.88 35.41
N THR A 328 14.94 29.71 35.96
CA THR A 328 13.50 29.63 35.79
C THR A 328 13.04 30.46 34.59
N TYR A 329 13.58 31.67 34.44
CA TYR A 329 13.08 32.64 33.45
C TYR A 329 14.07 33.05 32.37
N GLY A 330 15.37 32.84 32.57
CA GLY A 330 16.41 33.55 31.82
C GLY A 330 16.32 35.05 32.12
N ILE A 331 15.99 35.84 31.09
CA ILE A 331 15.49 37.20 31.22
C ILE A 331 13.99 37.11 31.49
N LYS A 332 13.51 37.65 32.62
CA LYS A 332 12.07 37.67 32.92
C LYS A 332 11.35 38.67 32.01
N LEU A 333 10.47 38.15 31.14
CA LEU A 333 9.70 38.90 30.15
C LEU A 333 8.23 39.04 30.52
N THR A 334 7.60 40.14 30.09
CA THR A 334 6.15 40.28 30.02
C THR A 334 5.75 39.96 28.59
N TYR A 335 5.02 38.86 28.41
CA TYR A 335 4.57 38.41 27.10
C TYR A 335 3.28 39.13 26.69
N VAL A 336 3.31 39.78 25.53
CA VAL A 336 2.10 40.28 24.84
C VAL A 336 1.50 39.14 24.00
N ASN A 337 2.37 38.38 23.32
CA ASN A 337 2.04 37.14 22.61
C ASN A 337 2.85 35.99 23.22
N ASP A 338 2.23 34.85 23.51
CA ASP A 338 2.89 33.67 24.10
C ASP A 338 3.31 32.62 23.06
N THR A 339 3.03 32.86 21.78
CA THR A 339 3.35 31.96 20.67
C THR A 339 4.00 32.67 19.48
N VAL A 340 4.79 31.93 18.71
CA VAL A 340 5.39 32.37 17.45
C VAL A 340 4.94 31.44 16.31
N ASP A 341 4.17 31.98 15.37
CA ASP A 341 3.67 31.20 14.24
C ASP A 341 4.77 30.82 13.22
N PRO A 342 4.56 29.78 12.40
CA PRO A 342 5.48 29.38 11.34
C PRO A 342 5.87 30.54 10.44
N GLY A 343 7.18 30.72 10.20
CA GLY A 343 7.71 31.75 9.32
C GLY A 343 7.51 33.18 9.83
N ARG A 344 7.19 33.38 11.11
CA ARG A 344 7.04 34.71 11.73
C ARG A 344 8.22 35.11 12.60
N TYR A 345 8.39 36.42 12.72
CA TYR A 345 9.33 37.05 13.65
C TYR A 345 8.65 37.31 14.98
N TYR A 346 9.44 37.37 16.05
CA TYR A 346 8.99 37.65 17.41
C TYR A 346 9.92 38.67 18.06
N LEU A 347 9.39 39.83 18.41
CA LEU A 347 10.17 40.98 18.86
C LEU A 347 10.16 41.11 20.39
N ILE A 348 11.34 41.04 21.00
CA ILE A 348 11.54 41.24 22.43
C ILE A 348 12.30 42.54 22.63
N ALA A 349 11.71 43.53 23.31
CA ALA A 349 12.31 44.86 23.45
C ALA A 349 12.34 45.37 24.89
N ASN A 350 13.15 46.41 25.12
CA ASN A 350 13.16 47.15 26.40
C ASN A 350 12.03 48.19 26.55
N THR A 351 11.08 48.18 25.62
CA THR A 351 9.92 49.07 25.53
C THR A 351 8.78 48.31 24.84
N ASN A 352 7.54 48.77 24.97
CA ASN A 352 6.39 48.13 24.34
C ASN A 352 6.28 48.43 22.83
N THR A 353 6.88 49.51 22.36
CA THR A 353 6.97 49.88 20.95
C THR A 353 8.36 50.35 20.59
N VAL A 354 8.86 49.93 19.44
CA VAL A 354 10.13 50.40 18.86
C VAL A 354 9.86 51.06 17.52
N SER A 355 10.59 52.13 17.21
CA SER A 355 10.63 52.71 15.88
C SER A 355 11.85 52.21 15.14
N ALA A 356 11.64 51.62 13.96
CA ALA A 356 12.69 51.10 13.10
C ALA A 356 12.31 51.34 11.62
N GLY A 357 13.23 51.88 10.82
CA GLY A 357 12.98 52.11 9.39
C GLY A 357 11.83 53.09 9.09
N GLY A 358 11.47 53.97 10.03
CA GLY A 358 10.35 54.91 9.88
C GLY A 358 8.99 54.36 10.35
N GLU A 359 8.92 53.09 10.70
CA GLU A 359 7.69 52.43 11.17
C GLU A 359 7.70 52.24 12.70
N PHE A 360 6.52 52.09 13.30
CA PHE A 360 6.37 51.70 14.70
C PHE A 360 5.98 50.23 14.80
N LEU A 361 6.78 49.45 15.50
CA LEU A 361 6.57 48.02 15.74
C LEU A 361 6.22 47.81 17.21
N ALA A 362 5.14 47.08 17.46
CA ALA A 362 4.81 46.63 18.81
C ALA A 362 5.69 45.43 19.18
N ALA A 363 6.23 45.43 20.40
CA ALA A 363 6.99 44.31 20.91
C ALA A 363 6.03 43.16 21.32
N ASP A 364 6.40 41.93 20.95
CA ASP A 364 5.68 40.72 21.34
C ASP A 364 5.96 40.32 22.79
N ALA A 365 7.11 40.73 23.31
CA ALA A 365 7.41 40.72 24.73
C ALA A 365 8.34 41.89 25.11
N TYR A 366 8.34 42.26 26.39
CA TYR A 366 9.25 43.28 26.90
C TYR A 366 9.80 42.94 28.28
N PHE A 367 10.93 43.55 28.64
CA PHE A 367 11.61 43.28 29.91
C PHE A 367 10.76 43.68 31.13
N THR A 368 10.69 42.83 32.16
CA THR A 368 9.86 43.08 33.35
C THR A 368 10.53 43.96 34.41
N ASN A 369 9.70 44.48 35.31
CA ASN A 369 10.12 45.32 36.44
C ASN A 369 10.98 44.59 37.47
N ASP A 370 10.85 43.26 37.60
CA ASP A 370 11.62 42.47 38.57
C ASP A 370 12.95 41.94 37.99
N ALA A 371 13.29 42.31 36.76
CA ALA A 371 14.56 41.89 36.14
C ALA A 371 15.81 42.38 36.92
N ASP A 372 15.69 43.34 37.85
CA ASP A 372 16.76 43.73 38.79
C ASP A 372 17.14 42.65 39.79
N THR A 373 16.16 41.84 40.20
CA THR A 373 16.42 40.77 41.17
C THR A 373 17.00 39.53 40.50
N LEU A 374 16.75 39.36 39.20
CA LEU A 374 17.12 38.17 38.42
C LEU A 374 18.34 38.38 37.52
N CYS A 375 18.68 39.62 37.19
CA CYS A 375 19.95 39.97 36.55
C CYS A 375 20.97 40.43 37.60
N SER A 376 22.24 40.08 37.42
CA SER A 376 23.31 40.69 38.23
C SER A 376 23.30 42.20 38.04
N THR A 377 23.52 42.96 39.13
CA THR A 377 23.55 44.43 39.26
C THR A 377 23.62 45.22 37.94
N PRO A 378 22.76 46.25 37.74
CA PRO A 378 22.65 46.96 36.47
C PRO A 378 24.00 47.48 35.98
N PRO A 379 24.23 47.50 34.65
CA PRO A 379 25.46 48.05 34.07
C PRO A 379 25.71 49.45 34.62
N ASN A 380 26.92 49.70 35.12
CA ASN A 380 27.29 50.97 35.73
C ASN A 380 27.19 52.07 34.66
N GLY A 381 26.24 52.99 34.81
CA GLY A 381 25.91 54.02 33.82
C GLY A 381 24.68 53.73 32.93
N SER A 382 24.05 52.56 33.04
CA SER A 382 22.75 52.30 32.40
C SER A 382 21.64 53.05 33.14
N LEU A 383 20.99 53.98 32.45
CA LEU A 383 19.83 54.69 32.96
C LEU A 383 18.64 53.75 32.87
N TRP A 384 18.39 52.99 33.93
CA TRP A 384 17.08 52.37 34.10
C TRP A 384 16.07 53.48 34.29
N ASP A 385 15.22 53.70 33.29
CA ASP A 385 14.13 54.64 33.41
C ASP A 385 12.94 53.92 34.07
N LEU A 386 12.99 53.92 35.40
CA LEU A 386 11.93 53.32 36.24
C LEU A 386 10.68 54.20 36.33
N ALA A 387 10.72 55.43 35.79
CA ALA A 387 9.62 56.37 35.87
C ALA A 387 8.56 56.13 34.77
N THR A 388 8.88 55.36 33.72
CA THR A 388 7.95 55.00 32.65
C THR A 388 7.11 53.78 32.99
N SER A 389 5.99 53.60 32.28
CA SER A 389 5.15 52.39 32.37
C SER A 389 4.93 51.83 30.96
N PRO A 390 5.59 50.70 30.59
CA PRO A 390 6.50 49.91 31.42
C PRO A 390 7.85 50.63 31.66
N PRO A 391 8.51 50.35 32.80
CA PRO A 391 9.91 50.70 33.03
C PRO A 391 10.80 50.25 31.89
N ARG A 392 11.69 51.14 31.47
CA ARG A 392 12.60 50.88 30.35
C ARG A 392 13.97 50.50 30.87
N LYS A 393 14.44 49.30 30.53
CA LYS A 393 15.69 48.72 31.04
C LYS A 393 16.63 48.35 29.92
N GLN A 394 17.86 48.82 29.98
CA GLN A 394 18.90 48.41 29.05
C GLN A 394 19.61 47.18 29.61
N ILE A 395 19.51 46.05 28.88
CA ILE A 395 20.16 44.78 29.24
C ILE A 395 21.45 44.60 28.42
N ILE A 396 21.42 45.03 27.16
CA ILE A 396 22.57 44.89 26.27
C ILE A 396 23.46 46.12 26.48
N ASN A 397 24.67 45.93 27.00
CA ASN A 397 25.57 47.06 27.20
C ASN A 397 26.25 47.45 25.86
N PRO A 398 26.01 48.65 25.31
CA PRO A 398 26.67 49.08 24.09
C PRO A 398 28.18 49.19 24.32
N SER A 399 28.95 48.96 23.26
CA SER A 399 30.42 48.92 23.23
C SER A 399 31.06 47.82 24.09
N HIS A 400 30.27 46.85 24.60
CA HIS A 400 30.76 45.69 25.33
C HIS A 400 30.47 44.38 24.61
N GLY A 401 31.17 43.31 25.01
CA GLY A 401 30.93 41.96 24.53
C GLY A 401 29.65 41.40 25.15
N GLY A 402 29.07 40.39 24.54
CA GLY A 402 27.85 39.79 25.05
C GLY A 402 27.43 38.56 24.29
N SER A 403 26.55 37.79 24.91
CA SER A 403 25.89 36.64 24.30
C SER A 403 24.40 36.73 24.57
N VAL A 404 23.60 36.41 23.57
CA VAL A 404 22.17 36.13 23.68
C VAL A 404 21.99 34.68 23.29
N TRP A 405 21.35 33.89 24.14
CA TRP A 405 21.07 32.49 23.81
C TRP A 405 19.71 32.03 24.31
N LEU A 406 19.13 31.10 23.56
CA LEU A 406 17.86 30.46 23.83
C LEU A 406 18.12 29.14 24.54
N THR A 407 17.34 28.84 25.57
CA THR A 407 17.34 27.50 26.19
C THR A 407 15.93 26.95 26.29
N ASP A 408 15.77 25.64 26.16
CA ASP A 408 14.50 24.97 26.45
C ASP A 408 14.24 24.82 27.97
N SER A 409 13.13 24.17 28.31
CA SER A 409 12.75 23.88 29.70
C SER A 409 13.74 22.98 30.44
N SER A 410 14.51 22.15 29.72
CA SER A 410 15.58 21.31 30.28
C SER A 410 16.89 22.08 30.52
N GLY A 411 17.02 23.28 29.94
CA GLY A 411 18.22 24.10 29.96
C GLY A 411 19.18 23.82 28.81
N ALA A 412 18.80 23.00 27.82
CA ALA A 412 19.58 22.78 26.62
C ALA A 412 19.57 24.05 25.76
N ILE A 413 20.73 24.45 25.24
CA ILE A 413 20.85 25.60 24.34
C ILE A 413 20.22 25.22 22.99
N LEU A 414 19.26 26.03 22.56
CA LEU A 414 18.61 25.89 21.26
C LEU A 414 19.39 26.66 20.20
N ASP A 415 19.63 27.93 20.44
CA ASP A 415 20.37 28.80 19.54
C ASP A 415 21.13 29.86 20.34
N ALA A 416 22.23 30.38 19.80
CA ALA A 416 22.99 31.41 20.46
C ALA A 416 23.71 32.35 19.49
N VAL A 417 23.85 33.61 19.88
CA VAL A 417 24.71 34.58 19.22
C VAL A 417 25.56 35.28 20.25
N GLY A 418 26.88 35.30 20.05
CA GLY A 418 27.79 36.05 20.90
C GLY A 418 28.81 36.86 20.12
N TRP A 419 29.25 37.95 20.73
CA TRP A 419 30.24 38.89 20.19
C TRP A 419 31.26 39.28 21.26
N THR A 420 32.53 39.36 20.85
CA THR A 420 33.66 39.59 21.77
C THR A 420 33.89 41.07 22.09
N HIS A 421 34.61 41.34 23.18
CA HIS A 421 35.21 42.64 23.49
C HIS A 421 36.65 42.47 23.98
N ASN A 422 37.65 43.08 23.33
CA ASN A 422 39.05 43.02 23.78
C ASN A 422 39.57 41.58 24.05
N ALA A 423 39.29 40.64 23.15
CA ALA A 423 39.55 39.21 23.32
C ALA A 423 38.80 38.50 24.46
N ASN A 424 37.95 39.21 25.22
CA ASN A 424 37.02 38.59 26.16
C ASN A 424 35.90 37.93 25.36
N ILE A 425 35.85 36.60 25.44
CA ILE A 425 34.90 35.74 24.75
C ILE A 425 33.70 35.53 25.70
N PRO A 426 32.48 35.94 25.32
CA PRO A 426 31.32 35.64 26.13
C PRO A 426 31.07 34.13 26.14
N PRO A 427 30.47 33.59 27.23
CA PRO A 427 30.06 32.19 27.24
C PRO A 427 28.92 31.96 26.26
N ASN A 428 28.63 30.69 25.95
CA ASN A 428 27.46 30.28 25.16
C ASN A 428 27.40 30.89 23.76
N CYS A 429 28.53 31.16 23.12
CA CYS A 429 28.53 31.19 21.66
C CYS A 429 28.39 29.76 21.13
N GLU A 430 28.05 29.65 19.85
CA GLU A 430 28.17 28.37 19.14
C GLU A 430 29.68 28.02 18.95
N THR A 431 30.07 27.37 17.84
CA THR A 431 31.47 27.00 17.59
C THR A 431 32.43 28.20 17.62
N SER A 432 31.97 29.39 17.24
CA SER A 432 32.75 30.61 17.41
C SER A 432 31.86 31.84 17.59
N CYS A 433 32.36 32.82 18.36
CA CYS A 433 31.72 34.13 18.50
C CYS A 433 32.12 35.07 17.35
N ILE A 434 31.28 36.07 17.13
CA ILE A 434 31.56 37.23 16.28
C ILE A 434 32.74 38.00 16.88
N TYR A 435 33.79 38.18 16.08
CA TYR A 435 34.99 38.90 16.52
C TYR A 435 34.96 40.34 16.02
N GLN A 436 34.77 41.27 16.96
CA GLN A 436 34.94 42.70 16.68
C GLN A 436 36.44 42.99 16.69
N ASN A 437 37.05 43.15 15.51
CA ASN A 437 38.50 43.22 15.30
C ASN A 437 39.16 44.54 15.77
N ILE A 438 38.46 45.34 16.57
CA ILE A 438 38.99 46.61 17.08
C ILE A 438 39.22 46.48 18.58
N THR A 439 40.47 46.65 18.98
CA THR A 439 40.85 46.86 20.38
C THR A 439 40.02 48.00 20.96
N GLY A 440 39.12 47.67 21.89
CA GLY A 440 38.37 48.59 22.71
C GLY A 440 36.86 48.43 22.58
N LEU A 441 36.35 47.82 21.51
CA LEU A 441 34.95 47.98 21.11
C LEU A 441 34.22 46.63 21.00
N GLY A 442 33.15 46.48 21.78
CA GLY A 442 32.17 45.42 21.62
C GLY A 442 31.16 45.82 20.55
N LEU A 443 29.88 45.45 20.71
CA LEU A 443 28.83 45.87 19.77
C LEU A 443 28.51 47.36 19.98
N PRO A 444 28.83 48.29 19.04
CA PRO A 444 28.67 49.73 19.26
C PRO A 444 27.22 50.17 19.52
N ALA A 445 27.02 51.38 20.05
CA ALA A 445 25.70 52.00 20.00
C ALA A 445 25.24 52.20 18.55
N GLU A 446 23.92 52.22 18.34
CA GLU A 446 23.25 52.35 17.03
C GLU A 446 23.64 51.24 16.04
N SER A 447 23.94 50.05 16.57
CA SER A 447 24.42 48.92 15.78
C SER A 447 23.64 47.64 16.07
N GLN A 448 23.74 46.70 15.12
CA GLN A 448 22.95 45.49 15.11
C GLN A 448 23.74 44.30 14.58
N ILE A 449 23.38 43.10 15.03
CA ILE A 449 23.82 41.83 14.49
C ILE A 449 22.59 41.18 13.85
N VAL A 450 22.67 40.76 12.60
CA VAL A 450 21.52 40.26 11.82
C VAL A 450 21.85 38.91 11.20
N ARG A 451 21.06 37.88 11.51
CA ARG A 451 21.21 36.53 10.97
C ARG A 451 20.93 36.56 9.47
N ILE A 452 21.71 35.81 8.70
CA ILE A 452 21.51 35.68 7.26
C ILE A 452 20.44 34.64 6.95
N ALA A 453 19.84 34.68 5.77
CA ALA A 453 18.80 33.72 5.37
C ALA A 453 19.39 32.45 4.73
N SER A 454 20.59 32.56 4.18
CA SER A 454 21.36 31.48 3.56
C SER A 454 22.86 31.82 3.54
N PRO A 455 23.77 30.84 3.34
CA PRO A 455 25.21 31.12 3.29
C PRO A 455 25.60 32.07 2.15
N THR A 456 24.78 32.16 1.09
CA THR A 456 25.02 33.06 -0.05
C THR A 456 24.38 34.44 0.12
N SER A 457 23.45 34.59 1.08
CA SER A 457 22.69 35.83 1.28
C SER A 457 23.50 36.97 1.92
N SER A 458 24.68 36.70 2.48
CA SER A 458 25.57 37.73 3.04
C SER A 458 26.02 38.79 2.04
N LEU A 459 25.76 38.60 0.74
CA LEU A 459 26.11 39.50 -0.36
C LEU A 459 24.90 40.14 -1.05
N ASN A 460 23.66 39.78 -0.69
CA ASN A 460 22.46 40.23 -1.41
C ASN A 460 21.30 40.63 -0.47
N VAL A 461 21.01 41.92 -0.41
CA VAL A 461 19.92 42.50 0.40
C VAL A 461 18.55 41.90 0.03
N SER A 462 18.35 41.47 -1.22
CA SER A 462 17.06 40.87 -1.64
C SER A 462 16.78 39.53 -0.97
N ASP A 463 17.83 38.75 -0.66
CA ASP A 463 17.67 37.44 -0.03
C ASP A 463 17.27 37.61 1.44
N MET A 464 17.83 38.62 2.11
CA MET A 464 17.50 38.98 3.49
C MET A 464 16.08 39.54 3.66
N SER A 465 15.45 40.05 2.60
CA SER A 465 14.06 40.51 2.62
C SER A 465 13.04 39.47 2.14
N THR A 466 13.49 38.52 1.31
CA THR A 466 12.60 37.50 0.69
C THR A 466 12.45 36.27 1.57
N TYR A 467 13.53 35.88 2.24
CA TYR A 467 13.58 34.65 3.04
C TYR A 467 13.74 34.96 4.53
N GLY A 468 13.26 34.04 5.36
CA GLY A 468 13.42 34.10 6.81
C GLY A 468 14.89 34.06 7.22
N ARG A 469 15.28 34.89 8.19
CA ARG A 469 16.64 34.95 8.73
C ARG A 469 16.89 33.77 9.66
N ALA A 470 17.15 32.61 9.05
CA ALA A 470 17.23 31.35 9.75
C ALA A 470 18.48 30.54 9.42
N TYR A 471 19.48 31.10 8.74
CA TYR A 471 20.69 30.33 8.49
C TYR A 471 21.48 30.14 9.78
N ASP A 472 21.73 28.89 10.13
CA ASP A 472 22.43 28.48 11.35
C ASP A 472 23.38 27.33 10.99
N SER A 473 24.67 27.63 10.95
CA SER A 473 25.73 26.64 10.73
C SER A 473 26.36 26.13 12.01
N GLY A 474 25.84 26.56 13.17
CA GLY A 474 26.50 26.41 14.46
C GLY A 474 27.79 27.23 14.54
N ASN A 475 27.92 28.29 13.74
CA ASN A 475 29.06 29.20 13.79
C ASN A 475 28.64 30.65 13.52
N ASN A 476 28.50 31.44 14.59
CA ASN A 476 28.06 32.83 14.52
C ASN A 476 28.83 33.73 13.52
N ARG A 477 30.09 33.43 13.19
CA ARG A 477 30.85 34.21 12.19
C ARG A 477 30.33 34.04 10.77
N ASN A 478 29.74 32.89 10.47
CA ASN A 478 29.16 32.59 9.17
C ASN A 478 27.66 32.93 9.13
N ASP A 479 27.03 33.02 10.29
CA ASP A 479 25.57 33.06 10.39
C ASP A 479 25.00 34.47 10.45
N PHE A 480 25.83 35.46 10.76
CA PHE A 480 25.39 36.84 10.98
C PHE A 480 26.17 37.86 10.15
N VAL A 481 25.47 38.89 9.65
CA VAL A 481 26.05 40.17 9.25
C VAL A 481 26.11 41.07 10.47
N TYR A 482 27.26 41.71 10.68
CA TYR A 482 27.49 42.64 11.77
C TYR A 482 28.35 43.80 11.28
N PRO A 483 28.29 44.98 11.93
CA PRO A 483 29.11 46.11 11.59
C PRO A 483 30.58 45.70 11.66
N THR A 484 31.25 45.78 10.52
CA THR A 484 32.70 45.87 10.46
C THR A 484 32.99 47.36 10.42
N LEU A 485 33.51 47.91 11.51
CA LEU A 485 33.98 49.28 11.51
C LEU A 485 35.17 49.33 10.54
N ILE A 486 35.01 50.06 9.42
CA ILE A 486 36.05 50.30 8.40
C ILE A 486 37.08 51.28 8.95
#